data_AF-A0A1V2A7B4-F1
#
_entry.id   AF-A0A1V2A7B4-F1
#
_cell.length_a   1.000
_cell.length_b   1.000
_cell.length_c   1.000
_cell.angle_alpha   90.00
_cell.angle_beta   90.00
_cell.angle_gamma   90.00
#
_symmetry.space_group_name_H-M   'P 1'
#
loop_
_entity.id
_entity.type
_entity.pdbx_description
1 polymer ?
#
loop_
_entity_poly.entity_id
_entity_poly.type
_entity_poly.pdbx_seq_one_letter_code
_entity_poly.pdbx_strand_id
1 'polypeptide(L)' 'MKQIQGSHECFNCDSLIRWNGNIFNGNPPSVRFTDMKEIKVSFVDKGLIEATVNCPKCKNNNTFRHEL' A
#
# COMPACT_ATOMS: atom_id res chain seq x y z
N MET A 1 -10.12 -8.38 11.57
CA MET A 1 -8.91 -8.02 10.80
C MET A 1 -9.16 -8.47 9.37
N LYS A 2 -9.04 -7.57 8.38
CA LYS A 2 -9.24 -7.91 6.97
C LYS A 2 -7.88 -7.87 6.26
N GLN A 3 -7.54 -8.93 5.55
CA GLN A 3 -6.33 -8.96 4.73
C GLN A 3 -6.61 -8.33 3.38
N ILE A 4 -5.65 -7.54 2.90
CA ILE A 4 -5.61 -6.96 1.56
C ILE A 4 -4.28 -7.27 0.92
N GLN A 5 -4.28 -7.40 -0.40
CA GLN A 5 -3.09 -7.67 -1.18
C GLN A 5 -3.21 -7.02 -2.54
N GLY A 6 -2.08 -6.74 -3.16
CA GLY A 6 -2.06 -6.20 -4.51
C GLY A 6 -0.68 -6.19 -5.11
N SER A 7 -0.64 -5.76 -6.37
CA SER A 7 0.59 -5.54 -7.10
C SER A 7 0.46 -4.34 -8.01
N HIS A 8 1.55 -3.60 -8.17
CA HIS A 8 1.64 -2.50 -9.12
C HIS A 8 3.04 -2.47 -9.73
N GLU A 9 3.14 -1.93 -10.93
CA GLU A 9 4.43 -1.67 -11.57
C GLU A 9 5.00 -0.35 -11.05
N CYS A 10 6.31 -0.34 -10.81
CA CYS A 10 6.97 0.90 -10.46
C CYS A 10 7.00 1.84 -11.66
N PHE A 11 6.47 3.06 -11.52
CA PHE A 11 6.39 4.04 -12.63
C PHE A 11 7.75 4.38 -13.25
N ASN A 12 8.86 4.15 -12.53
CA ASN A 12 10.21 4.53 -12.94
C ASN A 12 11.04 3.38 -13.52
N CYS A 13 10.78 2.13 -13.12
CA CYS A 13 11.65 1.00 -13.53
C CYS A 13 10.87 -0.26 -13.90
N ASP A 14 9.55 -0.13 -14.08
CA ASP A 14 8.60 -1.16 -14.50
C ASP A 14 8.64 -2.44 -13.67
N SER A 15 9.25 -2.36 -12.50
CA SER A 15 9.48 -3.52 -11.66
C SER A 15 8.23 -3.77 -10.84
N LEU A 16 7.74 -5.01 -10.88
CA LEU A 16 6.53 -5.42 -10.19
C LEU A 16 6.74 -5.39 -8.67
N ILE A 17 5.95 -4.56 -7.99
CA ILE A 17 5.93 -4.41 -6.54
C ILE A 17 4.68 -5.11 -6.02
N ARG A 18 4.86 -6.26 -5.35
CA ARG A 18 3.79 -7.00 -4.68
C ARG A 18 3.75 -6.65 -3.20
N TRP A 19 2.56 -6.49 -2.65
CA TRP A 19 2.38 -6.10 -1.26
C TRP A 19 1.20 -6.82 -0.62
N ASN A 20 1.30 -7.01 0.69
CA ASN A 20 0.26 -7.57 1.54
C ASN A 20 0.09 -6.67 2.77
N GLY A 21 -1.14 -6.49 3.22
CA GLY A 21 -1.47 -5.67 4.37
C GLY A 21 -2.67 -6.16 5.16
N ASN A 22 -2.72 -5.76 6.42
CA ASN A 22 -3.81 -6.05 7.34
C ASN A 22 -4.51 -4.75 7.71
N ILE A 23 -5.82 -4.71 7.54
CA ILE A 23 -6.68 -3.63 7.99
C ILE A 23 -7.06 -3.88 9.45
N PHE A 24 -6.79 -2.88 10.28
CA PHE A 24 -7.21 -2.78 11.66
C PHE A 24 -8.35 -1.78 11.72
N ASN A 25 -9.54 -2.25 12.07
CA ASN A 25 -10.76 -1.46 12.20
C ASN A 25 -10.75 -0.65 13.52
N GLY A 26 -9.74 0.21 13.69
CA GLY A 26 -9.69 1.22 14.75
C GLY A 26 -10.45 2.49 14.37
N ASN A 27 -10.40 3.50 15.24
CA ASN A 27 -10.85 4.85 14.92
C ASN A 27 -9.69 5.83 15.15
N PRO A 28 -8.98 6.29 14.09
CA PRO A 28 -9.21 5.97 12.67
C PRO A 28 -8.76 4.54 12.30
N PRO A 29 -9.31 3.94 11.23
CA PRO A 29 -8.82 2.67 10.72
C PRO A 29 -7.35 2.82 10.29
N SER A 30 -6.60 1.72 10.34
CA SER A 30 -5.20 1.70 9.94
C SER A 30 -4.87 0.46 9.12
N VAL A 31 -3.87 0.58 8.25
CA VAL A 31 -3.36 -0.56 7.47
C VAL A 31 -1.90 -0.76 7.86
N ARG A 32 -1.53 -2.00 8.18
CA ARG A 32 -0.13 -2.38 8.35
C ARG A 32 0.25 -3.39 7.29
N PHE A 33 1.28 -3.08 6.52
CA PHE A 33 1.84 -3.96 5.52
C PHE A 33 2.84 -4.92 6.16
N THR A 34 2.83 -6.19 5.74
CA THR A 34 3.69 -7.22 6.33
C THR A 34 5.07 -7.27 5.66
N ASP A 35 5.14 -6.95 4.38
CA ASP A 35 6.31 -7.24 3.54
C ASP A 35 7.08 -5.97 3.15
N MET A 36 6.68 -4.81 3.68
CA MET A 36 7.25 -3.51 3.33
C MET A 36 7.46 -2.65 4.58
N LYS A 37 8.68 -2.11 4.70
CA LYS A 37 9.13 -1.38 5.89
C LYS A 37 8.66 0.07 5.95
N GLU A 38 8.42 0.71 4.80
CA GLU A 38 8.08 2.13 4.73
C GLU A 38 6.90 2.34 3.80
N ILE A 39 5.72 2.45 4.40
CA ILE A 39 4.49 2.76 3.67
C ILE A 39 3.73 3.84 4.42
N LYS A 40 3.42 4.92 3.69
CA LYS A 40 2.43 5.89 4.14
C LYS A 40 1.08 5.47 3.59
N VAL A 41 0.10 5.25 4.46
CA VAL A 41 -1.27 4.89 4.09
C VAL A 41 -2.22 5.98 4.54
N SER A 42 -3.18 6.32 3.71
CA SER A 42 -4.24 7.27 4.04
C SER A 42 -5.58 6.74 3.51
N PHE A 43 -6.63 6.87 4.32
CA PHE A 43 -8.00 6.59 3.91
C PHE A 43 -8.52 7.84 3.21
N VAL A 44 -8.72 7.76 1.89
CA VAL A 44 -9.12 8.91 1.07
C VAL A 44 -10.62 8.95 0.82
N ASP A 45 -11.31 7.81 0.89
CA ASP A 45 -12.77 7.69 0.83
C ASP A 45 -13.26 6.41 1.53
N LYS A 46 -14.58 6.22 1.64
CA LYS A 46 -15.22 4.99 2.12
C LYS A 46 -14.80 3.82 1.23
N GLY A 47 -14.00 2.93 1.81
CA GLY A 47 -13.51 1.75 1.09
C GLY A 47 -12.38 2.05 0.10
N LEU A 48 -11.72 3.21 0.19
CA LEU A 48 -10.58 3.54 -0.69
C LEU A 48 -9.38 3.98 0.14
N ILE A 49 -8.26 3.30 -0.06
CA ILE A 49 -6.97 3.69 0.51
C ILE A 49 -6.03 4.20 -0.57
N GLU A 50 -5.18 5.13 -0.19
CA GLU A 50 -4.00 5.54 -0.94
C GLU A 50 -2.76 5.11 -0.15
N ALA A 51 -1.87 4.36 -0.80
CA ALA A 51 -0.65 3.85 -0.22
C ALA A 51 0.55 4.32 -1.03
N THR A 52 1.56 4.84 -0.34
CA THR A 52 2.85 5.22 -0.93
C THR A 52 3.91 4.26 -0.45
N VAL A 53 4.54 3.54 -1.38
CA VAL A 53 5.54 2.51 -1.09
C VAL A 53 6.85 2.81 -1.80
N ASN A 54 7.96 2.44 -1.18
CA ASN A 54 9.27 2.55 -1.82
C ASN A 54 9.54 1.35 -2.74
N CYS A 55 9.93 1.59 -3.99
CA CYS A 55 10.34 0.53 -4.90
C CYS A 55 11.65 -0.10 -4.41
N PRO A 56 11.71 -1.42 -4.16
CA PRO A 56 12.92 -2.06 -3.63
C PRO A 56 14.11 -1.95 -4.59
N LYS A 57 13.86 -1.86 -5.90
CA LYS A 57 14.89 -1.82 -6.96
C LYS A 57 15.45 -0.42 -7.22
N CYS A 58 14.59 0.58 -7.46
CA CYS A 58 15.04 1.92 -7.83
C CYS A 58 14.87 2.97 -6.72
N LYS A 59 14.34 2.59 -5.55
CA LYS A 59 14.11 3.47 -4.39
C LYS A 59 13.19 4.66 -4.62
N ASN A 60 12.45 4.68 -5.74
CA ASN A 60 11.42 5.69 -5.98
C ASN A 60 10.15 5.37 -5.20
N ASN A 61 9.46 6.42 -4.76
CA ASN A 61 8.17 6.30 -4.07
C ASN A 61 7.05 6.15 -5.10
N ASN A 62 6.22 5.13 -4.95
CA ASN A 62 5.10 4.84 -5.83
C ASN A 62 3.82 4.96 -5.01
N THR A 63 2.93 5.84 -5.44
CA THR A 63 1.63 6.04 -4.82
C THR A 63 0.57 5.36 -5.66
N PHE A 64 -0.23 4.50 -5.05
CA PHE A 64 -1.33 3.81 -5.70
C PHE A 64 -2.57 3.79 -4.82
N ARG A 65 -3.72 3.58 -5.46
CA ARG A 65 -5.02 3.49 -4.80
C ARG A 65 -5.51 2.05 -4.81
N HIS A 66 -6.20 1.65 -3.74
CA HIS A 66 -6.77 0.32 -3.62
C HIS A 66 -8.14 0.37 -2.96
N GLU A 67 -9.11 -0.27 -3.59
CA GLU A 67 -10.45 -0.47 -3.05
C GLU A 67 -10.43 -1.59 -2.01
N LEU A 68 -11.09 -1.37 -0.86
CA LEU A 68 -11.04 -2.25 0.31
C LEU A 68 -12.06 -3.37 0.28
#